data_AF-A0A7K1AG76-F1
#
_entry.id   AF-A0A7K1AG76-F1
#
_cell.length_a   1.000
_cell.length_b   1.000
_cell.length_c   1.000
_cell.angle_alpha   90.00
_cell.angle_beta   90.00
_cell.angle_gamma   90.00
#
_symmetry.space_group_name_H-M   'P 1'
#
loop_
_entity.id
_entity.type
_entity.pdbx_description
1 polymer ?
#
loop_
_entity_poly.entity_id
_entity_poly.type
_entity_poly.pdbx_seq_one_letter_code
_entity_poly.pdbx_strand_id
1 'polypeptide(L)'
;MLEMHPRSKNFDWDQEVHHMVSAQRVTSEQWSQYNELGFFVVENLLNASQLADMTAETDASYVVADEFLKKLPDERMFIAERGAISFAPHVALQSPILRQFVLDSPISEIAHDLVGPDA
;
A
#
# COMPACT_ATOMS: atom_id res chain seq x y z
N MET A 1 19.57 -4.56 -27.10
CA MET A 1 18.51 -5.57 -27.28
C MET A 1 18.03 -5.94 -25.89
N LEU A 2 16.72 -5.97 -25.63
CA LEU A 2 16.20 -6.45 -24.34
C LEU A 2 16.27 -7.99 -24.36
N GLU A 3 16.94 -8.57 -23.37
CA GLU A 3 17.02 -10.02 -23.19
C GLU A 3 16.07 -10.45 -22.07
N MET A 4 15.41 -11.59 -22.25
CA MET A 4 14.49 -12.14 -21.26
C MET A 4 15.25 -12.53 -19.99
N HIS A 5 14.77 -12.04 -18.84
CA HIS A 5 15.37 -12.37 -17.56
C HIS A 5 15.29 -13.89 -17.28
N PRO A 6 16.34 -14.53 -16.74
CA PRO A 6 16.34 -15.96 -16.45
C PRO A 6 15.16 -16.44 -15.59
N ARG A 7 14.70 -15.61 -14.65
CA ARG A 7 13.52 -15.91 -13.80
C ARG A 7 12.19 -16.02 -14.56
N SER A 8 12.13 -15.50 -15.78
CA SER A 8 10.94 -15.62 -16.63
C SER A 8 10.96 -16.90 -17.47
N LYS A 9 12.09 -17.62 -17.51
CA LYS A 9 12.17 -18.91 -18.21
C LYS A 9 11.38 -19.94 -17.41
N ASN A 10 10.36 -20.51 -18.03
CA ASN A 10 9.45 -21.51 -17.44
C ASN A 10 8.59 -21.00 -16.28
N PHE A 11 8.46 -19.69 -16.09
CA PHE A 11 7.53 -19.15 -15.12
C PHE A 11 6.10 -19.33 -15.65
N ASP A 12 5.24 -19.96 -14.87
CA ASP A 12 3.84 -20.20 -15.20
C ASP A 12 2.97 -19.59 -14.10
N TRP A 13 2.23 -18.54 -14.45
CA TRP A 13 1.34 -17.85 -13.51
C TRP A 13 0.32 -18.81 -12.90
N ASP A 14 -0.20 -19.77 -13.66
CA ASP A 14 -1.26 -20.66 -13.16
C ASP A 14 -0.73 -21.70 -12.17
N GLN A 15 0.55 -22.10 -12.31
CA GLN A 15 1.19 -23.04 -11.37
C GLN A 15 1.70 -22.34 -10.11
N GLU A 16 2.12 -21.09 -10.21
CA GLU A 16 2.72 -20.33 -9.12
C GLU A 16 1.68 -19.60 -8.25
N VAL A 17 0.40 -19.58 -8.65
CA VAL A 17 -0.71 -19.11 -7.80
C VAL A 17 -0.95 -20.12 -6.69
N HIS A 18 -0.35 -19.86 -5.53
CA HIS A 18 -0.50 -20.67 -4.34
C HIS A 18 -1.40 -19.97 -3.31
N HIS A 19 -2.58 -20.53 -3.07
CA HIS A 19 -3.42 -20.08 -1.97
C HIS A 19 -2.71 -20.36 -0.63
N MET A 20 -2.68 -19.35 0.25
CA MET A 20 -2.06 -19.53 1.56
C MET A 20 -2.87 -20.54 2.39
N VAL A 21 -2.20 -21.55 2.96
CA VAL A 21 -2.87 -22.66 3.66
C VAL A 21 -3.49 -22.21 4.99
N SER A 22 -2.96 -21.15 5.59
CA SER A 22 -3.42 -20.59 6.86
C SER A 22 -3.52 -19.06 6.76
N ALA A 23 -4.44 -18.58 5.92
CA ALA A 23 -4.71 -17.16 5.78
C ALA A 23 -5.18 -16.55 7.12
N GLN A 24 -4.69 -15.35 7.42
CA GLN A 24 -5.03 -14.59 8.62
C GLN A 24 -6.36 -13.84 8.45
N ARG A 25 -6.63 -13.31 7.25
CA ARG A 25 -7.80 -12.47 6.94
C ARG A 25 -8.44 -12.73 5.59
N VAL A 26 -7.65 -12.99 4.56
CA VAL A 26 -8.14 -13.07 3.17
C VAL A 26 -9.02 -14.31 3.01
N THR A 27 -10.24 -14.10 2.53
CA THR A 27 -11.16 -15.20 2.21
C THR A 27 -10.84 -15.81 0.84
N SER A 28 -11.29 -17.04 0.59
CA SER A 28 -11.12 -17.67 -0.73
C SER A 28 -11.81 -16.89 -1.86
N GLU A 29 -12.90 -16.17 -1.57
CA GLU A 29 -13.56 -15.30 -2.54
C GLU A 29 -12.69 -14.08 -2.88
N GLN A 30 -12.15 -13.39 -1.86
CA GLN A 30 -11.24 -12.26 -2.04
C GLN A 30 -9.95 -12.68 -2.74
N TRP A 31 -9.41 -13.86 -2.43
CA TRP A 31 -8.28 -14.45 -3.14
C TRP A 31 -8.58 -14.66 -4.62
N SER A 32 -9.75 -15.23 -4.93
CA SER A 32 -10.16 -15.46 -6.31
C SER A 32 -10.31 -14.14 -7.05
N GLN A 33 -10.96 -13.15 -6.43
CA GLN A 33 -11.12 -11.81 -6.97
C GLN A 33 -9.77 -11.11 -7.19
N TYR A 34 -8.82 -11.25 -6.26
CA TYR A 34 -7.48 -10.69 -6.40
C TYR A 34 -6.75 -11.27 -7.62
N ASN A 35 -6.80 -12.59 -7.82
CA ASN A 35 -6.13 -13.22 -8.95
C ASN A 35 -6.81 -12.90 -10.29
N GLU A 36 -8.14 -12.75 -10.31
CA GLU A 36 -8.88 -12.46 -11.54
C GLU A 36 -8.84 -10.97 -11.91
N LEU A 37 -9.00 -10.07 -10.93
CA LEU A 37 -9.20 -8.64 -11.14
C LEU A 37 -8.02 -7.77 -10.69
N GLY A 38 -7.09 -8.32 -9.94
CA GLY A 38 -5.96 -7.60 -9.34
C GLY A 38 -6.29 -6.83 -8.07
N PHE A 39 -7.53 -6.89 -7.55
CA PHE A 39 -7.96 -6.21 -6.33
C PHE A 39 -9.22 -6.84 -5.70
N PHE A 40 -9.47 -6.51 -4.43
CA PHE A 40 -10.76 -6.70 -3.75
C PHE A 40 -10.98 -5.58 -2.73
N VAL A 41 -12.19 -5.46 -2.20
CA VAL A 41 -12.55 -4.46 -1.19
C VAL A 41 -12.75 -5.12 0.16
N VAL A 42 -12.21 -4.49 1.21
CA VAL A 42 -12.49 -4.87 2.60
C VAL A 42 -13.21 -3.72 3.29
N GLU A 43 -14.51 -3.89 3.48
CA GLU A 43 -15.35 -2.91 4.15
C GLU A 43 -15.07 -2.86 5.65
N ASN A 44 -15.11 -1.67 6.23
CA ASN A 44 -14.96 -1.45 7.68
C ASN A 44 -13.67 -2.04 8.28
N LEU A 45 -12.57 -2.02 7.52
CA LEU A 45 -11.28 -2.57 7.97
C LEU A 45 -10.74 -1.88 9.23
N LEU A 46 -10.97 -0.58 9.34
CA LEU A 46 -10.52 0.26 10.46
C LEU A 46 -11.73 0.75 11.24
N ASN A 47 -11.59 0.84 12.56
CA ASN A 47 -12.58 1.53 13.37
C ASN A 47 -12.41 3.06 13.27
N ALA A 48 -13.43 3.79 13.73
CA ALA A 48 -13.47 5.25 13.60
C ALA A 48 -12.30 5.96 14.31
N SER A 49 -11.85 5.47 15.47
CA SER A 49 -10.72 6.07 16.18
C SER A 49 -9.40 5.84 15.45
N GLN A 50 -9.15 4.62 14.96
CA GLN A 50 -7.97 4.31 14.15
C GLN A 50 -7.92 5.19 12.91
N LEU A 51 -9.05 5.33 12.20
CA LEU A 51 -9.13 6.17 11.02
C LEU A 51 -8.86 7.65 11.34
N ALA A 52 -9.41 8.16 12.46
CA ALA A 52 -9.18 9.53 12.89
C ALA A 52 -7.70 9.82 13.22
N ASP A 53 -7.05 8.91 13.96
CA ASP A 53 -5.63 9.05 14.31
C ASP A 53 -4.74 9.05 13.05
N MET A 54 -5.00 8.13 12.11
CA MET A 54 -4.25 8.08 10.85
C MET A 54 -4.45 9.34 10.02
N THR A 55 -5.70 9.81 9.91
CA THR A 55 -6.05 11.01 9.13
C THR A 55 -5.32 12.23 9.68
N ALA A 56 -5.32 12.43 11.00
CA ALA A 56 -4.66 13.58 11.63
C ALA A 56 -3.14 13.60 11.34
N GLU A 57 -2.47 12.45 11.44
CA GLU A 57 -1.03 12.33 11.19
C GLU A 57 -0.68 12.50 9.70
N THR A 58 -1.50 11.95 8.79
CA THR A 58 -1.31 12.12 7.35
C THR A 58 -1.60 13.53 6.89
N ASP A 59 -2.61 14.20 7.45
CA ASP A 59 -2.95 15.59 7.14
C ASP A 59 -1.84 16.54 7.58
N ALA A 60 -1.29 16.36 8.78
CA ALA A 60 -0.15 17.14 9.26
C ALA A 60 1.07 16.99 8.31
N SER A 61 1.33 15.77 7.86
CA SER A 61 2.40 15.50 6.89
C SER A 61 2.12 16.13 5.52
N TYR A 62 0.86 16.07 5.06
CA TYR A 62 0.42 16.67 3.82
C TYR A 62 0.59 18.18 3.83
N VAL A 63 0.21 18.87 4.91
CA VAL A 63 0.36 20.34 5.03
C VAL A 63 1.83 20.75 4.84
N VAL A 64 2.77 19.99 5.40
CA VAL A 64 4.20 20.25 5.22
C VAL A 64 4.63 20.05 3.76
N ALA A 65 4.16 18.98 3.11
CA ALA A 65 4.45 18.71 1.71
C ALA A 65 3.84 19.77 0.75
N ASP A 66 2.62 20.21 1.02
CA ASP A 66 1.93 21.24 0.24
C ASP A 66 2.65 22.59 0.33
N GLU A 67 3.03 23.02 1.54
CA GLU A 67 3.78 24.26 1.74
C GLU A 67 5.23 24.18 1.21
N PHE A 68 5.77 22.97 1.06
CA PHE A 68 7.03 22.76 0.35
C PHE A 68 6.86 22.94 -1.16
N LEU A 69 5.87 22.27 -1.77
CA LEU A 69 5.60 22.36 -3.22
C LEU A 69 5.33 23.80 -3.65
N LYS A 70 4.54 24.55 -2.87
CA LYS A 70 4.25 25.98 -3.09
C LYS A 70 5.49 26.87 -3.27
N LYS A 71 6.65 26.46 -2.77
CA LYS A 71 7.91 27.23 -2.86
C LYS A 71 8.72 26.90 -4.12
N LEU A 72 8.32 25.87 -4.88
CA LEU A 72 9.02 25.40 -6.06
C LEU A 72 8.50 26.08 -7.33
N PRO A 73 9.33 26.18 -8.39
CA PRO A 73 8.85 26.52 -9.72
C PRO A 73 7.71 25.59 -10.14
N ASP A 74 6.65 26.17 -10.70
CA ASP A 74 5.43 25.47 -11.13
C ASP A 74 4.74 24.65 -10.03
N GLU A 75 5.07 24.92 -8.76
CA GLU A 75 4.60 24.19 -7.58
C GLU A 75 4.77 22.66 -7.68
N ARG A 76 5.86 22.22 -8.32
CA ARG A 76 6.04 20.82 -8.74
C ARG A 76 7.43 20.25 -8.41
N MET A 77 7.46 18.96 -8.06
CA MET A 77 8.67 18.16 -7.94
C MET A 77 8.41 16.71 -8.41
N PHE A 78 9.17 16.23 -9.40
CA PHE A 78 8.95 14.92 -10.04
C PHE A 78 7.49 14.76 -10.54
N ILE A 79 6.77 13.80 -9.95
CA ILE A 79 5.35 13.52 -10.21
C ILE A 79 4.42 14.24 -9.22
N ALA A 80 4.96 14.89 -8.19
CA ALA A 80 4.18 15.62 -7.20
C ALA A 80 3.90 17.05 -7.69
N GLU A 81 2.63 17.43 -7.77
CA GLU A 81 2.15 18.72 -8.28
C GLU A 81 0.98 19.22 -7.43
N ARG A 82 1.12 20.44 -6.91
CA ARG A 82 0.13 21.05 -6.02
C ARG A 82 -1.21 21.27 -6.73
N GLY A 83 -2.30 20.85 -6.09
CA GLY A 83 -3.65 20.90 -6.68
C GLY A 83 -3.97 19.76 -7.67
N ALA A 84 -3.01 18.89 -7.97
CA ALA A 84 -3.19 17.69 -8.76
C ALA A 84 -2.84 16.44 -7.92
N ILE A 85 -1.66 15.86 -8.13
CA ILE A 85 -1.17 14.71 -7.36
C ILE A 85 -0.14 15.21 -6.35
N SER A 86 -0.57 15.44 -5.11
CA SER A 86 0.32 15.80 -3.99
C SER A 86 0.41 14.65 -3.01
N PHE A 87 1.61 14.36 -2.51
CA PHE A 87 1.82 13.34 -1.47
C PHE A 87 2.99 13.69 -0.56
N ALA A 88 2.90 13.27 0.69
CA ALA A 88 4.01 13.27 1.63
C ALA A 88 4.65 11.88 1.63
N PRO A 89 5.90 11.71 1.15
CA PRO A 89 6.54 10.41 1.14
C PRO A 89 7.04 10.01 2.54
N HIS A 90 7.15 8.71 2.80
CA HIS A 90 7.78 8.14 3.99
C HIS A 90 7.15 8.52 5.35
N VAL A 91 5.86 8.87 5.38
CA VAL A 91 5.17 9.30 6.62
C VAL A 91 5.23 8.27 7.76
N ALA A 92 5.20 6.97 7.44
CA ALA A 92 5.36 5.89 8.42
C ALA A 92 6.79 5.78 9.01
N LEU A 93 7.79 6.44 8.42
CA LEU A 93 9.13 6.56 9.02
C LEU A 93 9.24 7.79 9.92
N GLN A 94 8.32 8.75 9.81
CA GLN A 94 8.38 10.03 10.50
C GLN A 94 7.41 10.10 11.69
N SER A 95 6.29 9.39 11.63
CA SER A 95 5.30 9.31 12.70
C SER A 95 5.35 7.94 13.40
N PRO A 96 5.61 7.89 14.72
CA PRO A 96 5.52 6.64 15.49
C PRO A 96 4.13 6.02 15.45
N ILE A 97 3.07 6.84 15.38
CA ILE A 97 1.68 6.40 15.30
C ILE A 97 1.43 5.69 13.96
N LEU A 98 1.79 6.32 12.84
CA LEU A 98 1.68 5.70 11.52
C LEU A 98 2.59 4.47 11.39
N ARG A 99 3.79 4.51 11.97
CA ARG A 99 4.70 3.37 12.00
C ARG A 99 4.05 2.17 12.69
N GLN A 100 3.54 2.38 13.89
CA GLN A 100 2.92 1.31 14.67
C GLN A 100 1.68 0.77 13.96
N PHE A 101 0.88 1.66 13.37
CA PHE A 101 -0.26 1.25 12.56
C PHE A 101 0.18 0.34 11.41
N VAL A 102 1.18 0.72 10.60
CA VAL A 102 1.63 -0.15 9.50
C VAL A 102 2.12 -1.51 10.02
N LEU A 103 2.81 -1.57 11.17
CA LEU A 103 3.29 -2.84 11.71
C LEU A 103 2.17 -3.74 12.27
N ASP A 104 1.14 -3.15 12.89
CA ASP A 104 0.11 -3.89 13.62
C ASP A 104 -1.29 -3.83 12.95
N SER A 105 -1.37 -3.34 11.72
CA SER A 105 -2.66 -3.17 11.05
C SER A 105 -3.16 -4.46 10.43
N PRO A 106 -4.50 -4.59 10.32
CA PRO A 106 -5.14 -5.57 9.44
C PRO A 106 -4.64 -5.59 7.99
N ILE A 107 -4.05 -4.48 7.51
CA ILE A 107 -3.53 -4.37 6.15
C ILE A 107 -2.27 -5.23 5.99
N SER A 108 -1.41 -5.28 7.00
CA SER A 108 -0.20 -6.11 6.96
C SER A 108 -0.50 -7.60 7.03
N GLU A 109 -1.54 -7.98 7.78
CA GLU A 109 -2.06 -9.35 7.76
C GLU A 109 -2.59 -9.74 6.36
N ILE A 110 -3.28 -8.82 5.67
CA ILE A 110 -3.70 -9.02 4.27
C ILE A 110 -2.47 -9.13 3.34
N ALA A 111 -1.45 -8.29 3.52
CA ALA A 111 -0.23 -8.34 2.74
C ALA A 111 0.49 -9.69 2.94
N HIS A 112 0.56 -10.19 4.17
CA HIS A 112 1.08 -11.53 4.47
C HIS A 112 0.32 -12.62 3.73
N ASP A 113 -1.01 -12.55 3.71
CA ASP A 113 -1.85 -13.53 3.02
C ASP A 113 -1.66 -13.51 1.49
N LEU A 114 -1.43 -12.33 0.90
CA LEU A 114 -1.32 -12.16 -0.56
C LEU A 114 0.10 -12.37 -1.10
N VAL A 115 1.12 -11.91 -0.39
CA VAL A 115 2.51 -11.86 -0.85
C VAL A 115 3.35 -12.96 -0.19
N GLY A 116 2.97 -13.38 1.01
CA GLY A 116 3.67 -14.40 1.79
C GLY A 116 4.21 -13.89 3.13
N PRO A 117 4.84 -14.77 3.93
CA PRO A 117 5.22 -14.48 5.31
C PRO A 117 6.32 -13.42 5.47
N ASP A 118 7.10 -13.14 4.41
CA ASP A 118 8.17 -12.14 4.41
C ASP A 118 7.71 -10.75 3.93
N ALA A 119 6.39 -10.56 3.74
CA ALA A 119 5.77 -9.29 3.36
C ALA A 119 5.89 -8.22 4.46
#